data_AF-A0A922XQ87-F1
#
_entry.id   AF-A0A922XQ87-F1
#
_cell.length_a   1.000
_cell.length_b   1.000
_cell.length_c   1.000
_cell.angle_alpha   90.00
_cell.angle_beta   90.00
_cell.angle_gamma   90.00
#
_symmetry.space_group_name_H-M   'P 1'
#
loop_
_entity.id
_entity.type
_entity.pdbx_description
1 polymer ?
#
loop_
_entity_poly.entity_id
_entity_poly.type
_entity_poly.pdbx_seq_one_letter_code
_entity_poly.pdbx_strand_id
1 'polypeptide(L)'
;VNTLDKSKLILLDKLLPNVNGEYGAVYENFESDIYEALHQALPQLGKYHTLKIIFPEHTYFPQEIITGFVRFCQEFAFHYHIVHSLAHETMERGEVYISLMEDDLVTLIERVISKHWMVGKEVGVISYNETPLKRIILNGITTISTDFKMMGEKAAQLVLENSTAHVAAPFYLTLRSSL
;
A
#
# COMPACT_ATOMS: atom_id res chain seq x y z
N VAL A 1 -19.03 16.91 8.39
CA VAL A 1 -17.71 17.34 8.93
C VAL A 1 -17.62 18.84 9.16
N ASN A 2 -18.01 19.70 8.22
CA ASN A 2 -17.85 21.16 8.38
C ASN A 2 -18.73 21.82 9.45
N THR A 3 -19.75 21.13 9.95
CA THR A 3 -20.58 21.59 11.09
C THR A 3 -19.98 21.24 12.46
N LEU A 4 -18.88 20.49 12.51
CA LEU A 4 -18.22 20.09 13.75
C LEU A 4 -17.34 21.22 14.29
N ASP A 5 -17.20 21.28 15.62
CA ASP A 5 -16.25 22.14 16.30
C ASP A 5 -14.81 21.74 15.91
N LYS A 6 -14.13 22.64 15.19
CA LYS A 6 -12.83 22.35 14.57
C LYS A 6 -11.71 22.17 15.58
N SER A 7 -11.83 22.82 16.74
CA SER A 7 -10.91 22.61 17.87
C SER A 7 -10.98 21.20 18.46
N LYS A 8 -12.04 20.44 18.17
CA LYS A 8 -12.25 19.06 18.63
C LYS A 8 -12.20 18.05 17.48
N LEU A 9 -11.83 18.50 16.29
CA LEU A 9 -11.76 17.66 15.11
C LEU A 9 -10.31 17.26 14.85
N ILE A 10 -10.09 15.94 14.77
CA ILE A 10 -8.86 15.37 14.21
C ILE A 10 -9.26 14.46 13.05
N LEU A 11 -8.62 14.67 11.90
CA LEU A 11 -8.70 13.72 10.78
C LEU A 11 -7.56 12.70 10.89
N LEU A 12 -7.90 11.44 10.69
CA LEU A 12 -6.94 10.34 10.71
C LEU A 12 -6.97 9.63 9.37
N ASP A 13 -5.83 9.08 8.95
CA ASP A 13 -5.66 8.26 7.74
C ASP A 13 -5.79 9.07 6.43
N LYS A 14 -6.97 9.61 6.12
CA LYS A 14 -7.20 10.39 4.90
C LYS A 14 -7.51 11.85 5.16
N LEU A 15 -6.79 12.75 4.47
CA LEU A 15 -7.24 14.13 4.33
C LEU A 15 -8.44 14.21 3.40
N LEU A 16 -9.54 14.73 3.93
CA LEU A 16 -10.75 14.93 3.15
C LEU A 16 -10.68 16.29 2.42
N PRO A 17 -10.89 16.32 1.09
CA PRO A 17 -11.01 17.59 0.40
C PRO A 17 -12.22 18.36 0.94
N ASN A 18 -12.10 19.68 1.02
CA ASN A 18 -13.17 20.59 1.45
C ASN A 18 -13.53 20.54 2.95
N VAL A 19 -12.60 20.13 3.82
CA VAL A 19 -12.73 20.38 5.26
C VAL A 19 -12.18 21.78 5.57
N ASN A 20 -13.05 22.67 6.01
CA ASN A 20 -12.70 24.07 6.25
C ASN A 20 -12.21 24.30 7.69
N GLY A 21 -11.49 25.40 7.93
CA GLY A 21 -11.02 25.82 9.25
C GLY A 21 -9.74 25.12 9.70
N GLU A 22 -9.30 25.41 10.93
CA GLU A 22 -8.10 24.81 11.55
C GLU A 22 -8.48 23.58 12.36
N TYR A 23 -7.90 22.42 12.04
CA TYR A 23 -8.16 21.14 12.70
C TYR A 23 -6.88 20.30 12.70
N GLY A 24 -6.76 19.33 13.60
CA GLY A 24 -5.59 18.44 13.62
C GLY A 24 -5.71 17.35 12.56
N ALA A 25 -4.59 16.90 11.99
CA ALA A 25 -4.61 15.74 11.10
C ALA A 25 -3.34 14.89 11.21
N VAL A 26 -3.51 13.57 11.18
CA VAL A 26 -2.41 12.63 10.90
C VAL A 26 -2.83 11.74 9.74
N TYR A 27 -2.11 11.81 8.62
CA TYR A 27 -2.63 11.32 7.34
C TYR A 27 -1.56 10.65 6.49
N GLU A 28 -2.00 9.84 5.53
CA GLU A 28 -1.16 9.19 4.52
C GLU A 28 -1.10 10.03 3.24
N ASN A 29 0.01 9.93 2.51
CA ASN A 29 0.14 10.49 1.18
C ASN A 29 0.16 9.37 0.14
N PHE A 30 -0.99 8.71 -0.02
CA PHE A 30 -1.16 7.47 -0.81
C PHE A 30 -0.46 7.46 -2.17
N GLU A 31 -0.46 8.57 -2.92
CA GLU A 31 0.23 8.66 -4.22
C GLU A 31 1.75 8.62 -4.07
N SER A 32 2.31 9.47 -3.21
CA SER A 32 3.76 9.51 -2.99
C SER A 32 4.25 8.27 -2.27
N ASP A 33 3.48 7.75 -1.33
CA ASP A 33 3.85 6.64 -0.46
C ASP A 33 4.14 5.36 -1.25
N ILE A 34 3.20 4.94 -2.12
CA ILE A 34 3.43 3.78 -2.99
C ILE A 34 4.55 4.02 -4.01
N TYR A 35 4.62 5.22 -4.58
CA TYR A 35 5.65 5.58 -5.56
C TYR A 35 7.05 5.44 -4.95
N GLU A 36 7.29 6.07 -3.80
CA GLU A 36 8.59 6.06 -3.13
C GLU A 36 8.95 4.67 -2.61
N ALA A 37 7.97 3.89 -2.15
CA ALA A 37 8.20 2.52 -1.72
C ALA A 37 8.61 1.60 -2.88
N LEU A 38 7.97 1.74 -4.05
CA LEU A 38 8.35 1.01 -5.26
C LEU A 38 9.71 1.48 -5.80
N HIS A 39 10.00 2.78 -5.73
CA HIS A 39 11.31 3.34 -6.06
C HIS A 39 12.42 2.73 -5.19
N GLN A 40 12.21 2.61 -3.88
CA GLN A 40 13.17 1.95 -2.99
C GLN A 40 13.34 0.46 -3.31
N ALA A 41 12.29 -0.21 -3.82
CA ALA A 41 12.31 -1.62 -4.21
C ALA A 41 12.88 -1.86 -5.62
N LEU A 42 13.24 -0.81 -6.37
CA LEU A 42 13.66 -0.89 -7.76
C LEU A 42 14.77 -1.93 -8.02
N PRO A 43 15.82 -2.06 -7.17
CA PRO A 43 16.86 -3.07 -7.39
C PRO A 43 16.33 -4.51 -7.40
N GLN A 44 15.32 -4.80 -6.57
CA GLN A 44 14.68 -6.12 -6.49
C GLN A 44 13.62 -6.30 -7.58
N LEU A 45 12.94 -5.22 -7.98
CA LEU A 45 11.94 -5.23 -9.04
C LEU A 45 12.55 -5.50 -10.43
N GLY A 46 13.81 -5.14 -10.65
CA GLY A 46 14.48 -5.25 -11.96
C GLY A 46 14.60 -6.66 -12.55
N LYS A 47 14.31 -7.72 -11.78
CA LYS A 47 14.26 -9.11 -12.30
C LYS A 47 12.88 -9.51 -12.87
N TYR A 48 11.90 -8.62 -12.78
CA TYR A 48 10.53 -8.82 -13.27
C TYR A 48 10.23 -7.86 -14.43
N HIS A 49 9.33 -8.24 -15.33
CA HIS A 49 8.97 -7.45 -16.51
C HIS A 49 7.63 -6.72 -16.36
N THR A 50 6.72 -7.21 -15.50
CA THR A 50 5.37 -6.65 -15.32
C THR A 50 5.04 -6.48 -13.85
N LEU A 51 4.48 -5.33 -13.48
CA LEU A 51 3.92 -5.08 -12.16
C LEU A 51 2.39 -5.04 -12.25
N LYS A 52 1.71 -5.73 -11.35
CA LYS A 52 0.25 -5.76 -11.28
C LYS A 52 -0.18 -5.32 -9.89
N ILE A 53 -1.16 -4.43 -9.83
CA ILE A 53 -1.80 -4.05 -8.56
C ILE A 53 -3.21 -4.60 -8.53
N ILE A 54 -3.54 -5.33 -7.47
CA ILE A 54 -4.87 -5.88 -7.27
C ILE A 54 -5.72 -4.78 -6.61
N PHE A 55 -6.63 -4.21 -7.39
CA PHE A 55 -7.45 -3.07 -6.99
C PHE A 55 -8.91 -3.33 -7.38
N PRO A 56 -9.73 -3.90 -6.48
CA PRO A 56 -11.13 -4.22 -6.76
C PRO A 56 -11.94 -2.99 -7.19
N GLU A 57 -12.91 -3.16 -8.10
CA GLU A 57 -13.78 -2.05 -8.57
C GLU A 57 -14.59 -1.40 -7.43
N HIS A 58 -14.98 -2.20 -6.43
CA HIS A 58 -15.71 -1.75 -5.26
C HIS A 58 -14.81 -1.79 -4.03
N THR A 59 -13.99 -0.76 -3.88
CA THR A 59 -13.05 -0.64 -2.76
C THR A 59 -13.13 0.71 -2.07
N TYR A 60 -12.73 0.72 -0.80
CA TYR A 60 -12.50 1.94 -0.02
C TYR A 60 -11.08 2.50 -0.24
N PHE A 61 -10.21 1.78 -0.96
CA PHE A 61 -8.85 2.26 -1.20
C PHE A 61 -8.85 3.53 -2.05
N PRO A 62 -7.99 4.51 -1.72
CA PRO A 62 -7.82 5.74 -2.49
C PRO A 62 -7.31 5.46 -3.92
N GLN A 63 -7.88 6.16 -4.92
CA GLN A 63 -7.41 6.10 -6.31
C GLN A 63 -5.99 6.66 -6.47
N GLU A 64 -5.58 7.50 -5.53
CA GLU A 64 -4.24 8.08 -5.39
C GLU A 64 -3.16 6.97 -5.36
N ILE A 65 -3.45 5.78 -4.82
CA ILE A 65 -2.56 4.61 -4.86
C ILE A 65 -2.29 4.20 -6.32
N ILE A 66 -3.33 4.13 -7.15
CA ILE A 66 -3.20 3.81 -8.58
C ILE A 66 -2.39 4.89 -9.30
N THR A 67 -2.65 6.17 -9.00
CA THR A 67 -1.88 7.28 -9.58
C THR A 67 -0.38 7.13 -9.32
N GLY A 68 0.01 6.86 -8.07
CA GLY A 68 1.41 6.68 -7.68
C GLY A 68 2.05 5.45 -8.31
N PHE A 69 1.31 4.33 -8.33
CA PHE A 69 1.71 3.09 -8.97
C PHE A 69 1.96 3.26 -10.49
N VAL A 70 1.01 3.87 -11.20
CA VAL A 70 1.11 4.10 -12.64
C VAL A 70 2.27 5.05 -12.96
N ARG A 71 2.43 6.12 -12.17
CA ARG A 71 3.54 7.06 -12.30
C ARG A 71 4.89 6.34 -12.21
N PHE A 72 5.06 5.50 -11.18
CA PHE A 72 6.27 4.69 -11.01
C PHE A 72 6.51 3.77 -12.23
N CYS A 73 5.48 3.02 -12.66
CA CYS A 73 5.65 2.07 -13.76
C CYS A 73 6.02 2.77 -15.07
N GLN A 74 5.45 3.94 -15.35
CA GLN A 74 5.77 4.74 -16.53
C GLN A 74 7.20 5.29 -16.50
N GLU A 75 7.63 5.82 -15.35
CA GLU A 75 8.97 6.40 -15.19
C GLU A 75 10.08 5.36 -15.35
N PHE A 76 9.87 4.16 -14.78
CA PHE A 76 10.84 3.06 -14.81
C PHE A 76 10.59 2.02 -15.91
N ALA A 77 9.68 2.33 -16.85
CA ALA A 77 9.36 1.52 -18.02
C ALA A 77 8.94 0.06 -17.74
N PHE A 78 8.22 -0.18 -16.65
CA PHE A 78 7.58 -1.47 -16.39
C PHE A 78 6.27 -1.59 -17.17
N HIS A 79 5.99 -2.77 -17.72
CA HIS A 79 4.61 -3.10 -18.09
C HIS A 79 3.76 -3.14 -16.81
N TYR A 80 2.52 -2.68 -16.89
CA TYR A 80 1.65 -2.70 -15.72
C TYR A 80 0.19 -3.01 -16.04
N HIS A 81 -0.50 -3.61 -15.07
CA HIS A 81 -1.94 -3.86 -15.13
C HIS A 81 -2.60 -3.57 -13.78
N ILE A 82 -3.81 -3.02 -13.84
CA ILE A 82 -4.70 -2.89 -12.69
C ILE A 82 -5.64 -4.10 -12.74
N VAL A 83 -5.53 -4.97 -11.75
CA VAL A 83 -6.28 -6.23 -11.69
C VAL A 83 -7.48 -6.04 -10.77
N HIS A 84 -8.68 -6.00 -11.33
CA HIS A 84 -9.91 -5.83 -10.55
C HIS A 84 -10.39 -7.13 -9.88
N SER A 85 -9.99 -8.29 -10.41
CA SER A 85 -10.31 -9.60 -9.84
C SER A 85 -9.29 -10.64 -10.25
N LEU A 86 -8.84 -11.45 -9.30
CA LEU A 86 -7.97 -12.59 -9.56
C LEU A 86 -8.69 -13.77 -10.24
N ALA A 87 -10.02 -13.79 -10.29
CA ALA A 87 -10.79 -14.94 -10.80
C ALA A 87 -10.49 -15.24 -12.29
N HIS A 88 -10.23 -14.21 -13.08
CA HIS A 88 -9.96 -14.31 -14.52
C HIS A 88 -8.55 -13.87 -14.90
N GLU A 89 -7.76 -13.41 -13.95
CA GLU A 89 -6.39 -12.94 -14.19
C GLU A 89 -5.49 -14.12 -14.54
N THR A 90 -4.75 -14.03 -15.65
CA THR A 90 -3.75 -15.06 -16.00
C THR A 90 -2.39 -14.65 -15.46
N MET A 91 -1.78 -15.54 -14.69
CA MET A 91 -0.47 -15.30 -14.07
C MET A 91 0.65 -15.87 -14.92
N GLU A 92 1.68 -15.04 -15.13
CA GLU A 92 2.89 -15.38 -15.87
C GLU A 92 4.14 -15.27 -14.98
N ARG A 93 5.23 -15.92 -15.41
CA ARG A 93 6.53 -15.82 -14.73
C ARG A 93 7.16 -14.48 -15.07
N GLY A 94 7.82 -13.84 -14.11
CA GLY A 94 8.38 -12.51 -14.28
C GLY A 94 7.41 -11.39 -13.95
N GLU A 95 6.29 -11.70 -13.29
CA GLU A 95 5.31 -10.72 -12.82
C GLU A 95 5.44 -10.46 -11.32
N VAL A 96 5.12 -9.24 -10.89
CA VAL A 96 4.96 -8.87 -9.48
C VAL A 96 3.51 -8.51 -9.22
N TYR A 97 2.95 -9.00 -8.12
CA TYR A 97 1.60 -8.67 -7.67
C TYR A 97 1.66 -7.88 -6.37
N ILE A 98 1.03 -6.71 -6.36
CA ILE A 98 0.81 -5.87 -5.18
C ILE A 98 -0.61 -6.13 -4.70
N SER A 99 -0.76 -6.78 -3.55
CA SER A 99 -2.07 -7.06 -2.95
C SER A 99 -2.42 -6.04 -1.88
N LEU A 100 -3.56 -5.37 -2.04
CA LEU A 100 -4.07 -4.42 -1.05
C LEU A 100 -4.87 -5.11 0.08
N MET A 101 -5.40 -6.30 -0.19
CA MET A 101 -6.24 -7.05 0.74
C MET A 101 -5.61 -8.39 1.11
N GLU A 102 -5.92 -8.87 2.32
CA GLU A 102 -5.41 -10.15 2.83
C GLU A 102 -6.02 -11.33 2.05
N ASP A 103 -7.32 -11.30 1.74
CA ASP A 103 -8.00 -12.38 1.00
C ASP A 103 -7.44 -12.54 -0.43
N ASP A 104 -7.14 -11.43 -1.10
CA ASP A 104 -6.48 -11.42 -2.41
C ASP A 104 -5.05 -11.96 -2.31
N LEU A 105 -4.32 -11.64 -1.22
CA LEU A 105 -2.97 -12.16 -0.97
C LEU A 105 -3.00 -13.68 -0.80
N VAL A 106 -3.95 -14.21 -0.02
CA VAL A 106 -4.13 -15.65 0.17
C VAL A 106 -4.44 -16.32 -1.17
N THR A 107 -5.42 -15.80 -1.91
CA THR A 107 -5.80 -16.31 -3.23
C THR A 107 -4.61 -16.33 -4.20
N LEU A 108 -3.84 -15.24 -4.23
CA LEU A 108 -2.64 -15.13 -5.05
C LEU A 108 -1.62 -16.22 -4.70
N ILE A 109 -1.32 -16.40 -3.41
CA ILE A 109 -0.36 -17.41 -2.93
C ILE A 109 -0.83 -18.83 -3.29
N GLU A 110 -2.10 -19.15 -3.06
CA GLU A 110 -2.67 -20.45 -3.42
C GLU A 110 -2.52 -20.74 -4.91
N ARG A 111 -2.73 -19.74 -5.76
CA ARG A 111 -2.54 -19.87 -7.22
C ARG A 111 -1.09 -20.11 -7.59
N VAL A 112 -0.13 -19.41 -6.98
CA VAL A 112 1.31 -19.65 -7.20
C VAL A 112 1.68 -21.08 -6.81
N ILE A 113 1.20 -21.54 -5.64
CA ILE A 113 1.44 -22.91 -5.14
C ILE A 113 0.83 -23.95 -6.09
N SER A 114 -0.40 -23.74 -6.57
CA SER A 114 -1.09 -24.66 -7.50
C SER A 114 -0.35 -24.86 -8.83
N LYS A 115 0.46 -23.87 -9.23
CA LYS A 115 1.31 -23.92 -10.42
C LYS A 115 2.69 -24.52 -10.17
N HIS A 116 2.98 -24.93 -8.93
CA HIS A 116 4.30 -25.35 -8.47
C HIS A 116 5.40 -24.29 -8.70
N TRP A 117 5.05 -23.02 -8.53
CA TRP A 117 5.97 -21.89 -8.67
C TRP A 117 6.44 -21.39 -7.30
N MET A 118 7.56 -20.68 -7.25
CA MET A 118 8.09 -20.09 -6.01
C MET A 118 7.92 -18.57 -6.03
N VAL A 119 7.30 -18.05 -4.97
CA VAL A 119 7.22 -16.62 -4.69
C VAL A 119 8.63 -16.05 -4.46
N GLY A 120 8.91 -14.86 -5.00
CA GLY A 120 10.23 -14.21 -4.98
C GLY A 120 11.20 -14.70 -6.06
N LYS A 121 10.82 -15.72 -6.83
CA LYS A 121 11.60 -16.23 -7.97
C LYS A 121 10.81 -16.19 -9.27
N GLU A 122 9.73 -16.96 -9.37
CA GLU A 122 8.86 -16.95 -10.54
C GLU A 122 7.93 -15.74 -10.56
N VAL A 123 7.41 -15.38 -9.39
CA VAL A 123 6.44 -14.29 -9.21
C VAL A 123 6.81 -13.52 -7.96
N GLY A 124 6.90 -12.19 -8.06
CA GLY A 124 7.09 -11.32 -6.92
C GLY A 124 5.76 -11.02 -6.24
N VAL A 125 5.78 -10.89 -4.92
CA VAL A 125 4.59 -10.53 -4.14
C VAL A 125 4.95 -9.42 -3.16
N ILE A 126 4.18 -8.33 -3.23
CA ILE A 126 4.20 -7.23 -2.27
C ILE A 126 2.82 -7.15 -1.63
N SER A 127 2.75 -7.00 -0.32
CA SER A 127 1.49 -6.77 0.37
C SER A 127 1.43 -5.35 0.94
N TYR A 128 0.30 -4.68 0.71
CA TYR A 128 0.01 -3.39 1.33
C TYR A 128 -0.37 -3.62 2.79
N ASN A 129 0.14 -2.75 3.66
CA ASN A 129 0.08 -2.78 5.11
C ASN A 129 0.74 -4.00 5.77
N GLU A 130 1.54 -3.76 6.80
CA GLU A 130 2.23 -4.82 7.55
C GLU A 130 1.28 -5.51 8.53
N THR A 131 1.40 -6.84 8.65
CA THR A 131 0.73 -7.62 9.69
C THR A 131 1.67 -8.68 10.25
N PRO A 132 1.54 -9.10 11.52
CA PRO A 132 2.43 -10.11 12.10
C PRO A 132 2.51 -11.40 11.28
N LEU A 133 1.41 -11.80 10.61
CA LEU A 133 1.34 -13.00 9.78
C LEU A 133 2.27 -12.92 8.55
N LYS A 134 2.34 -11.75 7.90
CA LYS A 134 3.15 -11.51 6.69
C LYS A 134 4.65 -11.67 6.96
N ARG A 135 5.09 -11.58 8.21
CA ARG A 135 6.48 -11.83 8.62
C ARG A 135 6.86 -13.31 8.61
N ILE A 136 5.88 -14.20 8.71
CA ILE A 136 6.10 -15.63 8.96
C ILE A 136 5.83 -16.46 7.69
N ILE A 137 4.77 -16.13 6.95
CA ILE A 137 4.40 -16.90 5.75
C ILE A 137 5.44 -16.73 4.64
N LEU A 138 5.73 -17.81 3.91
CA LEU A 138 6.67 -17.84 2.76
C LEU A 138 8.06 -17.23 3.05
N ASN A 139 8.60 -17.45 4.25
CA ASN A 139 9.86 -16.82 4.70
C ASN A 139 9.82 -15.28 4.65
N GLY A 140 8.63 -14.72 4.85
CA GLY A 140 8.38 -13.29 4.88
C GLY A 140 7.91 -12.72 3.54
N ILE A 141 6.77 -12.04 3.56
CA ILE A 141 6.24 -11.25 2.46
C ILE A 141 6.77 -9.83 2.54
N THR A 142 7.31 -9.29 1.45
CA THR A 142 7.66 -7.89 1.29
C THR A 142 6.41 -7.03 1.48
N THR A 143 6.49 -6.03 2.34
CA THR A 143 5.37 -5.15 2.65
C THR A 143 5.69 -3.71 2.35
N ILE A 144 4.67 -2.94 2.00
CA ILE A 144 4.69 -1.48 1.98
C ILE A 144 3.60 -0.99 2.92
N SER A 145 3.93 -0.17 3.91
CA SER A 145 3.01 0.10 5.02
C SER A 145 3.24 1.44 5.66
N THR A 146 2.13 2.08 6.02
CA THR A 146 2.11 3.22 6.93
C THR A 146 2.56 2.79 8.33
N ASP A 147 3.24 3.68 9.04
CA ASP A 147 3.51 3.52 10.46
C ASP A 147 2.26 3.81 11.30
N PHE A 148 1.34 2.84 11.36
CA PHE A 148 0.10 2.98 12.12
C PHE A 148 0.33 3.20 13.62
N LYS A 149 1.47 2.72 14.16
CA LYS A 149 1.83 2.96 15.57
C LYS A 149 2.14 4.45 15.77
N MET A 150 3.01 5.00 14.95
CA MET A 150 3.35 6.44 14.97
C MET A 150 2.11 7.29 14.70
N MET A 151 1.27 6.90 13.73
CA MET A 151 0.01 7.59 13.44
C MET A 151 -0.89 7.70 14.67
N GLY A 152 -1.11 6.59 15.40
CA GLY A 152 -1.90 6.57 16.63
C GLY A 152 -1.28 7.40 17.76
N GLU A 153 0.05 7.30 17.94
CA GLU A 153 0.79 8.09 18.93
C GLU A 153 0.67 9.60 18.64
N LYS A 154 0.80 10.01 17.38
CA LYS A 154 0.65 11.42 16.99
C LYS A 154 -0.78 11.90 17.11
N ALA A 155 -1.76 11.09 16.75
CA ALA A 155 -3.17 11.46 16.93
C ALA A 155 -3.46 11.73 18.42
N ALA A 156 -3.00 10.87 19.32
CA ALA A 156 -3.13 11.08 20.76
C ALA A 156 -2.39 12.35 21.24
N GLN A 157 -1.18 12.61 20.72
CA GLN A 157 -0.44 13.82 21.01
C GLN A 157 -1.21 15.08 20.61
N LEU A 158 -1.79 15.11 19.40
CA LEU A 158 -2.59 16.25 18.93
C LEU A 158 -3.79 16.53 19.85
N VAL A 159 -4.45 15.48 20.36
CA VAL A 159 -5.54 15.61 21.36
C VAL A 159 -5.02 16.24 22.65
N LEU A 160 -3.92 15.71 23.22
CA LEU A 160 -3.38 16.16 24.50
C LEU A 160 -2.88 17.61 24.46
N GLU A 161 -2.32 18.02 23.32
CA GLU A 161 -1.76 19.36 23.11
C GLU A 161 -2.79 20.34 22.55
N ASN A 162 -4.02 19.88 22.25
CA ASN A 162 -5.05 20.65 21.56
C ASN A 162 -4.52 21.30 20.27
N SER A 163 -3.70 20.56 19.52
CA SER A 163 -2.95 21.03 18.36
C SER A 163 -3.72 20.79 17.06
N THR A 164 -3.71 21.77 16.17
CA THR A 164 -4.28 21.72 14.82
C THR A 164 -3.23 21.39 13.76
N ALA A 165 -2.08 20.83 14.15
CA ALA A 165 -1.03 20.47 13.22
C ALA A 165 -1.47 19.34 12.26
N HIS A 166 -1.00 19.43 11.02
CA HIS A 166 -1.13 18.39 10.01
C HIS A 166 0.19 17.63 9.88
N VAL A 167 0.17 16.33 10.16
CA VAL A 167 1.35 15.47 10.18
C VAL A 167 1.16 14.34 9.18
N ALA A 168 2.03 14.26 8.17
CA ALA A 168 2.05 13.08 7.30
C ALA A 168 2.68 11.90 8.05
N ALA A 169 2.05 10.72 7.97
CA ALA A 169 2.58 9.50 8.55
C ALA A 169 3.70 8.95 7.66
N PRO A 170 4.86 8.51 8.22
CA PRO A 170 5.85 7.76 7.48
C PRO A 170 5.27 6.50 6.87
N PHE A 171 5.78 6.18 5.69
CA PHE A 171 5.45 4.98 4.94
C PHE A 171 6.74 4.21 4.62
N TYR A 172 6.76 2.92 4.90
CA TYR A 172 7.96 2.10 4.84
C TYR A 172 7.83 0.91 3.90
N LEU A 173 8.90 0.65 3.16
CA LEU A 173 9.14 -0.63 2.52
C LEU A 173 9.85 -1.57 3.49
N THR A 174 9.33 -2.78 3.68
CA THR A 174 10.04 -3.87 4.35
C THR A 174 10.31 -5.00 3.35
N LEU A 175 11.53 -5.04 2.80
CA LEU A 175 11.96 -6.06 1.85
C LEU A 175 12.13 -7.43 2.52
N ARG A 176 11.60 -8.47 1.88
CA ARG A 176 11.71 -9.88 2.28
C ARG A 176 11.84 -10.79 1.05
N SER A 177 11.86 -12.10 1.30
CA SER A 177 12.11 -13.13 0.29
C SER A 177 11.07 -13.20 -0.81
N SER A 178 9.88 -12.60 -0.63
CA SER A 178 8.83 -12.63 -1.65
C SER A 178 9.03 -11.67 -2.81
N LEU A 179 10.05 -10.79 -2.75
CA LEU A 179 10.42 -9.92 -3.86
C LEU A 179 11.75 -10.31 -4.47
#